data_AF-A0A6P9C2U1-F1
#
_entry.id   AF-A0A6P9C2U1-F1
#
_cell.length_a   1.000
_cell.length_b   1.000
_cell.length_c   1.000
_cell.angle_alpha   90.00
_cell.angle_beta   90.00
_cell.angle_gamma   90.00
#
_symmetry.space_group_name_H-M   'P 1'
#
loop_
_entity.id
_entity.type
_entity.pdbx_description
1 polymer ?
#
loop_
_entity_poly.entity_id
_entity_poly.type
_entity_poly.pdbx_seq_one_letter_code
_entity_poly.pdbx_strand_id
1 'polypeptide(L)'
;MNQAQTLLLDGLIKTKHVHKAALIRLSDMNVMTSTQGFGIQNWASVIVQAFFNNPAQMRKEGQYFYDRYYKCFRADGNSIYLKAKEEGVILVKTASFVLVGTYCQGMYPSVCVEAVEKLADYLRAKGN
;
A
#
# COMPACT_ATOMS: atom_id res chain seq x y z
N MET A 1 -19.23 -9.71 -6.73
CA MET A 1 -17.87 -9.13 -6.61
C MET A 1 -18.00 -7.76 -5.99
N ASN A 2 -17.21 -7.43 -4.97
CA ASN A 2 -17.29 -6.15 -4.29
C ASN A 2 -16.65 -5.05 -5.17
N GLN A 3 -17.23 -3.84 -5.24
CA GLN A 3 -16.71 -2.76 -6.09
C GLN A 3 -15.24 -2.44 -5.78
N ALA A 4 -14.85 -2.48 -4.50
CA ALA A 4 -13.47 -2.28 -4.07
C ALA A 4 -12.50 -3.32 -4.65
N GLN A 5 -12.92 -4.59 -4.76
CA GLN A 5 -12.10 -5.65 -5.34
C GLN A 5 -11.92 -5.44 -6.85
N THR A 6 -12.96 -4.95 -7.52
CA THR A 6 -12.90 -4.61 -8.95
C THR A 6 -11.94 -3.45 -9.19
N LEU A 7 -11.96 -2.42 -8.34
CA LEU A 7 -11.02 -1.29 -8.41
C LEU A 7 -9.56 -1.72 -8.24
N LEU A 8 -9.26 -2.63 -7.31
CA LEU A 8 -7.90 -3.14 -7.13
C LEU A 8 -7.45 -3.97 -8.36
N LEU A 9 -8.31 -4.86 -8.85
CA LEU A 9 -7.98 -5.72 -9.98
C LEU A 9 -7.82 -4.92 -11.28
N ASP A 10 -8.75 -4.01 -11.56
CA ASP A 10 -8.77 -3.25 -12.80
C ASP A 10 -7.81 -2.06 -12.78
N GLY A 11 -7.68 -1.38 -11.64
CA GLY A 11 -6.87 -0.17 -11.52
C GLY A 11 -5.40 -0.45 -11.25
N LEU A 12 -5.07 -1.55 -10.56
CA LEU A 12 -3.69 -1.84 -10.17
C LEU A 12 -3.12 -3.07 -10.89
N ILE A 13 -3.78 -4.22 -10.81
CA ILE A 13 -3.20 -5.48 -11.32
C ILE A 13 -3.10 -5.49 -12.85
N LYS A 14 -4.06 -4.89 -13.56
CA LYS A 14 -4.01 -4.76 -15.04
C LYS A 14 -2.81 -3.96 -15.55
N THR A 15 -2.15 -3.16 -14.71
CA THR A 15 -0.92 -2.44 -15.09
C THR A 15 0.26 -3.37 -15.33
N LYS A 16 0.20 -4.63 -14.87
CA LYS A 16 1.29 -5.61 -14.86
C LYS A 16 2.55 -5.19 -14.07
N HIS A 17 2.48 -4.06 -13.38
CA HIS A 17 3.55 -3.53 -12.55
C HIS A 17 3.18 -3.44 -11.07
N VAL A 18 1.98 -3.92 -10.71
CA VAL A 18 1.57 -4.19 -9.32
C VAL A 18 1.40 -5.70 -9.18
N HIS A 19 2.15 -6.29 -8.25
CA HIS A 19 2.15 -7.73 -7.99
C HIS A 19 0.97 -8.14 -7.10
N LYS A 20 0.83 -7.49 -5.93
CA LYS A 20 -0.28 -7.69 -4.99
C LYS A 20 -0.79 -6.35 -4.51
N ALA A 21 -2.08 -6.30 -4.18
CA ALA A 21 -2.70 -5.10 -3.66
C ALA A 21 -3.74 -5.39 -2.58
N ALA A 22 -3.93 -4.45 -1.67
CA ALA A 22 -4.96 -4.51 -0.65
C ALA A 22 -5.50 -3.12 -0.30
N LEU A 23 -6.70 -3.12 0.26
CA LEU A 23 -7.35 -1.94 0.81
C LEU A 23 -7.62 -2.19 2.30
N ILE A 24 -7.01 -1.38 3.16
CA ILE A 24 -7.18 -1.43 4.62
C ILE A 24 -8.06 -0.25 5.03
N ARG A 25 -9.04 -0.47 5.89
CA ARG A 25 -9.86 0.60 6.45
C ARG A 25 -9.18 1.20 7.69
N LEU A 26 -9.15 2.53 7.78
CA LEU A 26 -8.50 3.22 8.89
C LEU A 26 -9.24 3.04 10.22
N SER A 27 -10.58 3.00 10.20
CA SER A 27 -11.40 3.02 11.41
C SER A 27 -11.25 1.77 12.28
N ASP A 28 -11.09 0.60 11.67
CA ASP A 28 -11.00 -0.71 12.35
C ASP A 28 -9.68 -1.44 12.05
N MET A 29 -8.79 -0.82 11.26
CA MET A 29 -7.52 -1.39 10.81
C MET A 29 -7.68 -2.75 10.12
N ASN A 30 -8.81 -2.98 9.45
CA ASN A 30 -9.14 -4.26 8.84
C ASN A 30 -8.92 -4.24 7.31
N VAL A 31 -8.42 -5.33 6.74
CA VAL A 31 -8.31 -5.48 5.28
C VAL A 31 -9.70 -5.73 4.71
N MET A 32 -10.22 -4.75 3.98
CA MET A 32 -11.52 -4.87 3.31
C MET A 32 -11.46 -5.80 2.10
N THR A 33 -10.36 -5.74 1.36
CA THR A 33 -10.14 -6.56 0.18
C THR A 33 -8.65 -6.66 -0.10
N SER A 34 -8.23 -7.81 -0.61
CA SER A 34 -6.87 -8.04 -1.08
C SER A 34 -6.87 -8.95 -2.30
N THR A 35 -5.80 -8.87 -3.09
CA THR A 35 -5.54 -9.82 -4.17
C THR A 35 -5.27 -11.22 -3.61
N GLN A 36 -5.55 -12.24 -4.41
CA GLN A 36 -5.40 -13.64 -4.00
C GLN A 36 -3.98 -13.92 -3.45
N GLY A 37 -3.92 -14.59 -2.29
CA GLY A 37 -2.65 -14.94 -1.65
C GLY A 37 -1.89 -13.75 -1.05
N PHE A 38 -2.55 -12.61 -0.80
CA PHE A 38 -1.96 -11.48 -0.08
C PHE A 38 -2.48 -11.39 1.36
N GLY A 39 -1.77 -12.06 2.28
CA GLY A 39 -2.09 -12.14 3.71
C GLY A 39 -1.64 -10.93 4.53
N ILE A 40 -1.92 -9.70 4.07
CA ILE A 40 -1.39 -8.48 4.71
C ILE A 40 -2.06 -8.10 6.04
N GLN A 41 -3.11 -8.83 6.45
CA GLN A 41 -3.92 -8.53 7.64
C GLN A 41 -3.06 -8.36 8.91
N ASN A 42 -2.04 -9.19 9.10
CA ASN A 42 -1.19 -9.17 10.29
C ASN A 42 -0.41 -7.84 10.45
N TRP A 43 -0.24 -7.09 9.36
CA TRP A 43 0.45 -5.79 9.36
C TRP A 43 -0.50 -4.60 9.25
N ALA A 44 -1.81 -4.82 9.17
CA ALA A 44 -2.76 -3.74 8.92
C ALA A 44 -2.72 -2.67 10.01
N SER A 45 -2.64 -3.07 11.29
CA SER A 45 -2.49 -2.15 12.42
C SER A 45 -1.19 -1.34 12.34
N VAL A 46 -0.06 -2.00 12.06
CA VAL A 46 1.26 -1.36 11.92
C VAL A 46 1.26 -0.36 10.77
N ILE A 47 0.70 -0.73 9.63
CA ILE A 47 0.59 0.13 8.44
C ILE A 47 -0.22 1.39 8.77
N VAL A 48 -1.39 1.24 9.41
CA VAL A 48 -2.23 2.38 9.76
C VAL A 48 -1.51 3.26 10.79
N GLN A 49 -0.93 2.68 11.84
CA GLN A 49 -0.22 3.42 12.87
C GLN A 49 1.02 4.17 12.35
N ALA A 50 1.69 3.65 11.31
CA ALA A 50 2.83 4.34 10.69
C ALA A 50 2.47 5.73 10.15
N PHE A 51 1.22 5.93 9.74
CA PHE A 51 0.72 7.24 9.28
C PHE A 51 0.31 8.18 10.42
N PHE A 52 -0.09 7.65 11.58
CA PHE A 52 -0.64 8.44 12.67
C PHE A 52 0.37 8.79 13.76
N ASN A 53 1.23 7.83 14.13
CA ASN A 53 2.05 7.97 15.32
C ASN A 53 3.38 8.66 15.02
N ASN A 54 4.14 8.20 14.01
CA ASN A 54 5.41 8.84 13.67
C ASN A 54 5.98 8.41 12.30
N PRO A 55 5.62 9.07 11.19
CA PRO A 55 6.23 8.78 9.88
C PRO A 55 7.75 8.98 9.87
N ALA A 56 8.30 9.83 10.75
CA ALA A 56 9.74 10.02 10.87
C ALA A 56 10.47 8.79 11.43
N GLN A 57 9.82 8.05 12.34
CA GLN A 57 10.38 6.81 12.87
C GLN A 57 10.42 5.73 11.77
N MET A 58 9.32 5.55 11.04
CA MET A 58 9.25 4.64 9.90
C MET A 58 10.32 4.96 8.84
N ARG A 59 10.59 6.25 8.62
CA ARG A 59 11.65 6.71 7.72
C ARG A 59 13.04 6.27 8.15
N LYS A 60 13.31 6.29 9.46
CA LYS A 60 14.61 5.95 10.03
C LYS A 60 14.81 4.44 10.15
N GLU A 61 13.78 3.75 10.63
CA GLU A 61 13.86 2.34 11.01
C GLU A 61 13.50 1.40 9.87
N GLY A 62 12.66 1.82 8.90
CA GLY A 62 12.08 0.91 7.91
C GLY A 62 11.04 -0.01 8.54
N GLN A 63 10.75 -1.14 7.88
CA GLN A 63 9.72 -2.08 8.35
C GLN A 63 10.00 -3.51 7.91
N TYR A 64 9.69 -4.46 8.79
CA TYR A 64 9.69 -5.88 8.45
C TYR A 64 8.32 -6.35 7.96
N PHE A 65 8.31 -7.04 6.84
CA PHE A 65 7.18 -7.82 6.33
C PHE A 65 7.66 -9.22 5.95
N TYR A 66 6.94 -10.27 6.36
CA TYR A 66 7.28 -11.68 6.07
C TYR A 66 8.78 -12.00 6.28
N ASP A 67 9.32 -11.64 7.44
CA ASP A 67 10.74 -11.82 7.81
C ASP A 67 11.76 -11.12 6.89
N ARG A 68 11.30 -10.15 6.09
CA ARG A 68 12.12 -9.36 5.20
C ARG A 68 12.10 -7.90 5.59
N TYR A 69 13.29 -7.32 5.70
CA TYR A 69 13.47 -5.91 5.98
C TYR A 69 13.25 -5.07 4.72
N TYR A 70 12.39 -4.06 4.82
CA TYR A 70 12.20 -3.04 3.81
C TYR A 70 12.70 -1.70 4.33
N LYS A 71 13.64 -1.11 3.60
CA LYS A 71 14.13 0.24 3.86
C LYS A 71 13.09 1.25 3.40
N CYS A 72 12.85 2.26 4.22
CA CYS A 72 11.97 3.37 3.85
C CYS A 72 12.71 4.40 2.98
N PHE A 73 12.09 4.79 1.87
CA PHE A 73 12.59 5.83 0.95
C PHE A 73 11.79 7.13 1.06
N ARG A 74 10.50 7.01 1.36
CA ARG A 74 9.59 8.13 1.58
C ARG A 74 8.65 7.76 2.72
N ALA A 75 8.44 8.67 3.66
CA ALA A 75 7.36 8.58 4.63
C ALA A 75 6.90 10.00 4.93
N ASP A 76 5.66 10.29 4.58
CA ASP A 76 4.97 11.53 4.91
C ASP A 76 3.54 11.22 5.36
N GLY A 77 2.71 12.25 5.54
CA GLY A 77 1.35 12.09 6.05
C GLY A 77 0.41 11.31 5.13
N ASN A 78 0.76 11.18 3.84
CA ASN A 78 -0.10 10.59 2.81
C ASN A 78 0.52 9.33 2.19
N SER A 79 1.85 9.23 2.11
CA SER A 79 2.52 8.18 1.36
C SER A 79 3.76 7.65 2.08
N ILE A 80 3.89 6.32 2.11
CA ILE A 80 5.06 5.62 2.63
C ILE A 80 5.55 4.62 1.57
N TYR A 81 6.82 4.74 1.17
CA TYR A 81 7.45 3.89 0.16
C TYR A 81 8.57 3.08 0.80
N LEU A 82 8.45 1.77 0.69
CA LEU A 82 9.34 0.80 1.29
C LEU A 82 9.93 -0.09 0.19
N LYS A 83 11.22 -0.41 0.27
CA LYS A 83 11.91 -1.22 -0.75
C LYS A 83 12.91 -2.18 -0.10
N ALA A 84 12.94 -3.39 -0.63
CA ALA A 84 13.87 -4.46 -0.29
C ALA A 84 14.39 -5.11 -1.58
N LYS A 85 15.65 -4.86 -1.95
CA LYS A 85 16.25 -5.34 -3.21
C LYS A 85 15.38 -4.99 -4.44
N GLU A 86 14.78 -5.99 -5.08
CA GLU A 86 13.93 -5.90 -6.28
C GLU A 86 12.42 -5.86 -5.95
N GLU A 87 12.06 -5.81 -4.67
CA GLU A 87 10.69 -5.74 -4.20
C GLU A 87 10.43 -4.43 -3.48
N GLY A 88 9.16 -4.03 -3.45
CA GLY A 88 8.75 -2.92 -2.62
C GLY A 88 7.27 -2.92 -2.30
N VAL A 89 6.95 -2.09 -1.31
CA VAL A 89 5.61 -1.87 -0.79
C VAL A 89 5.35 -0.38 -0.81
N ILE A 90 4.27 -0.01 -1.49
CA ILE A 90 3.76 1.35 -1.62
C ILE A 90 2.50 1.42 -0.78
N LEU A 91 2.49 2.33 0.18
CA LEU A 91 1.37 2.58 1.09
C LEU A 91 0.89 4.00 0.85
N VAL A 92 -0.38 4.17 0.51
CA VAL A 92 -0.97 5.49 0.28
C VAL A 92 -2.26 5.64 1.08
N LYS A 93 -2.29 6.62 1.96
CA LYS A 93 -3.39 6.95 2.86
C LYS A 93 -4.39 7.87 2.17
N THR A 94 -5.66 7.54 2.28
CA THR A 94 -6.83 8.35 1.90
C THR A 94 -7.52 8.86 3.17
N ALA A 95 -8.69 9.48 3.09
CA ALA A 95 -9.42 9.89 4.30
C ALA A 95 -9.88 8.66 5.14
N SER A 96 -10.28 7.56 4.51
CA SER A 96 -10.90 6.39 5.14
C SER A 96 -10.15 5.08 4.90
N PHE A 97 -9.26 5.01 3.90
CA PHE A 97 -8.50 3.80 3.57
C PHE A 97 -6.99 4.00 3.45
N VAL A 98 -6.22 2.91 3.64
CA VAL A 98 -4.85 2.79 3.17
C VAL A 98 -4.83 1.81 2.00
N LEU A 99 -4.40 2.29 0.84
CA LEU A 99 -4.07 1.47 -0.31
C LEU A 99 -2.67 0.89 -0.13
N VAL A 100 -2.56 -0.41 -0.33
CA VAL A 100 -1.30 -1.14 -0.33
C VAL A 100 -1.09 -1.70 -1.73
N GLY A 101 0.04 -1.39 -2.36
CA GLY A 101 0.48 -1.99 -3.60
C GLY A 101 1.91 -2.50 -3.46
N THR A 102 2.19 -3.69 -3.99
CA THR A 102 3.54 -4.24 -4.01
C THR A 102 4.03 -4.42 -5.43
N TYR A 103 5.35 -4.41 -5.61
CA TYR A 103 5.99 -4.78 -6.86
C TYR A 103 7.13 -5.76 -6.57
N CYS A 104 7.50 -6.56 -7.56
CA CYS A 104 8.59 -7.53 -7.48
C CYS A 104 9.53 -7.43 -8.68
N GLN A 105 10.52 -8.31 -8.74
CA GLN A 105 11.51 -8.35 -9.82
C GLN A 105 10.85 -8.36 -11.20
N GLY A 106 11.37 -7.54 -12.11
CA GLY A 106 10.86 -7.38 -13.47
C GLY A 106 9.72 -6.36 -13.61
N MET A 107 9.23 -5.78 -12.51
CA MET A 107 8.28 -4.67 -12.54
C MET A 107 8.99 -3.31 -12.41
N TYR A 108 8.38 -2.25 -12.94
CA TYR A 108 8.89 -0.90 -12.78
C TYR A 108 8.34 -0.25 -11.49
N PRO A 109 9.19 0.08 -10.49
CA PRO A 109 8.72 0.68 -9.25
C PRO A 109 7.97 2.00 -9.45
N SER A 110 8.40 2.80 -10.43
CA SER A 110 7.76 4.08 -10.78
C SER A 110 6.31 3.89 -11.21
N VAL A 111 6.03 2.88 -12.04
CA VAL A 111 4.68 2.59 -12.52
C VAL A 111 3.79 2.07 -11.39
N CYS A 112 4.33 1.26 -10.48
CA CYS A 112 3.62 0.83 -9.28
C CYS A 112 3.23 2.03 -8.40
N VAL A 113 4.17 2.93 -8.13
CA VAL A 113 3.93 4.16 -7.36
C VAL A 113 2.83 5.00 -8.02
N GLU A 114 2.97 5.26 -9.33
CA GLU A 114 2.01 6.08 -10.07
C GLU A 114 0.59 5.48 -10.05
N ALA A 115 0.46 4.16 -10.24
CA ALA A 115 -0.83 3.49 -10.24
C ALA A 115 -1.53 3.57 -8.88
N VAL A 116 -0.79 3.33 -7.79
CA VAL A 116 -1.34 3.36 -6.43
C VAL A 116 -1.72 4.78 -6.02
N GLU A 117 -0.87 5.77 -6.31
CA GLU A 117 -1.15 7.19 -6.02
C GLU A 117 -2.37 7.69 -6.80
N LYS A 118 -2.47 7.40 -8.10
CA LYS A 118 -3.63 7.80 -8.93
C LYS A 118 -4.93 7.18 -8.42
N LEU A 119 -4.91 5.92 -7.99
CA LEU A 119 -6.08 5.29 -7.41
C LEU A 119 -6.46 5.94 -6.07
N ALA A 120 -5.47 6.29 -5.24
CA ALA A 120 -5.71 7.00 -3.99
C ALA A 120 -6.30 8.39 -4.23
N ASP A 121 -5.77 9.14 -5.20
CA ASP A 121 -6.30 10.46 -5.58
C ASP A 121 -7.75 10.38 -6.07
N TYR A 122 -8.07 9.35 -6.86
CA TYR A 122 -9.45 9.10 -7.28
C TYR A 122 -10.39 8.81 -6.10
N LEU A 123 -9.94 8.03 -5.11
CA LEU A 123 -10.71 7.79 -3.89
C LEU A 123 -10.91 9.08 -3.08
N ARG A 124 -9.85 9.89 -2.92
CA ARG A 124 -9.91 11.22 -2.27
C ARG A 124 -10.91 12.14 -2.95
N ALA A 125 -10.89 12.19 -4.28
CA ALA A 125 -11.85 12.98 -5.07
C ALA A 125 -13.30 12.51 -4.88
N LYS A 126 -13.52 11.23 -4.56
CA LYS A 126 -14.84 10.67 -4.23
C LYS A 126 -15.24 10.79 -2.76
N GLY A 127 -14.48 11.56 -1.97
CA GLY A 127 -14.75 11.78 -0.55
C GLY A 127 -14.22 10.67 0.38
N ASN A 128 -13.26 9.86 -0.09
CA ASN A 128 -12.65 8.78 0.68
C ASN A 128 -11.19 8.99 1.04
#